data_AF-A0A7C2WQI4-F1
#
_entry.id   AF-A0A7C2WQI4-F1
#
_cell.length_a   1.000
_cell.length_b   1.000
_cell.length_c   1.000
_cell.angle_alpha   90.00
_cell.angle_beta   90.00
_cell.angle_gamma   90.00
#
_symmetry.space_group_name_H-M   'P 1'
#
loop_
_entity.id
_entity.type
_entity.pdbx_description
1 polymer ?
#
loop_
_entity_poly.entity_id
_entity_poly.type
_entity_poly.pdbx_seq_one_letter_code
_entity_poly.pdbx_strand_id
1 'polypeptide(L)'
;MSRRRKLVERFVRQPPEVAYDDVETLLTMFGWQVKSTRGSHAIFTKKGEVPIVIPKHGGRRVKGTYVCIIIERLRLDELDLDEL
;
A
#
# COMPACT_ATOMS: atom_id res chain seq x y z
N MET A 1 18.90 -7.17 4.33
CA MET A 1 17.58 -6.75 3.81
C MET A 1 16.74 -6.19 4.93
N SER A 2 16.50 -4.87 4.91
CA SER A 2 15.65 -4.19 5.88
C SER A 2 14.20 -4.70 5.79
N ARG A 3 13.41 -4.53 6.86
CA ARG A 3 11.97 -4.85 6.85
C ARG A 3 11.23 -4.02 5.80
N ARG A 4 11.66 -2.78 5.58
CA ARG A 4 11.10 -1.85 4.60
C ARG A 4 11.30 -2.35 3.17
N ARG A 5 12.54 -2.70 2.82
CA ARG A 5 12.88 -3.27 1.51
C ARG A 5 12.09 -4.54 1.21
N LYS A 6 12.02 -5.48 2.16
CA LYS A 6 11.24 -6.73 1.98
C LYS A 6 9.75 -6.47 1.70
N LEU A 7 9.18 -5.43 2.30
CA LEU A 7 7.80 -5.05 2.08
C LEU A 7 7.62 -4.45 0.67
N VAL A 8 8.50 -3.54 0.25
CA VAL A 8 8.44 -2.96 -1.10
C VAL A 8 8.62 -4.05 -2.17
N GLU A 9 9.61 -4.93 -2.02
CA GLU A 9 9.84 -6.07 -2.93
C GLU A 9 8.61 -6.99 -3.03
N ARG A 10 7.90 -7.20 -1.92
CA ARG A 10 6.65 -7.98 -1.93
C ARG A 10 5.60 -7.32 -2.82
N PHE A 11 5.44 -6.00 -2.75
CA PHE A 11 4.46 -5.29 -3.58
C PHE A 11 4.88 -5.30 -5.04
N VAL A 12 6.13 -4.97 -5.37
CA VAL A 12 6.64 -4.93 -6.75
C VAL A 12 6.50 -6.27 -7.48
N ARG A 13 6.51 -7.41 -6.76
CA ARG A 13 6.19 -8.74 -7.32
C ARG A 13 4.72 -8.93 -7.73
N GLN A 14 3.87 -7.93 -7.49
CA GLN A 14 2.45 -7.89 -7.86
C GLN A 14 1.69 -9.17 -7.45
N PRO A 15 1.71 -9.55 -6.16
CA PRO A 15 0.94 -10.69 -5.69
C PRO A 15 -0.57 -10.47 -5.96
N PRO A 16 -1.33 -11.54 -6.24
CA PRO A 16 -2.76 -11.44 -6.53
C PRO A 16 -3.57 -10.93 -5.33
N GLU A 17 -3.00 -10.99 -4.12
CA GLU A 17 -3.60 -10.48 -2.90
C GLU A 17 -2.56 -10.22 -1.80
N VAL A 18 -2.75 -9.17 -0.99
CA VAL A 18 -1.91 -8.83 0.17
C VAL A 18 -2.75 -8.64 1.43
N ALA A 19 -2.09 -8.67 2.59
CA ALA A 19 -2.74 -8.29 3.85
C ALA A 19 -3.02 -6.78 3.86
N TYR A 20 -4.13 -6.38 4.45
CA TYR A 20 -4.42 -4.96 4.67
C TYR A 20 -3.32 -4.28 5.50
N ASP A 21 -2.81 -4.94 6.55
CA ASP A 21 -1.77 -4.40 7.41
C ASP A 21 -0.46 -4.12 6.66
N ASP A 22 -0.15 -4.93 5.65
CA ASP A 22 1.00 -4.70 4.75
C ASP A 22 0.78 -3.42 3.91
N VAL A 23 -0.45 -3.20 3.42
CA VAL A 23 -0.85 -1.97 2.68
C VAL A 23 -0.77 -0.75 3.59
N GLU A 24 -1.33 -0.82 4.79
CA GLU A 24 -1.31 0.26 5.77
C GLU A 24 0.13 0.63 6.17
N THR A 25 0.96 -0.38 6.45
CA THR A 25 2.38 -0.19 6.76
C THR A 25 3.09 0.50 5.60
N LEU A 26 2.90 0.01 4.37
CA LEU A 26 3.53 0.58 3.18
C LEU A 26 3.09 2.03 2.98
N LEU A 27 1.79 2.32 2.92
CA LEU A 27 1.29 3.68 2.70
C LEU A 27 1.78 4.65 3.79
N THR A 28 1.81 4.21 5.05
CA THR A 28 2.33 5.02 6.17
C THR A 28 3.82 5.33 6.02
N MET A 29 4.63 4.36 5.54
CA MET A 29 6.05 4.60 5.24
C MET A 29 6.27 5.70 4.20
N PHE A 30 5.34 5.87 3.26
CA PHE A 30 5.38 6.92 2.22
C PHE A 30 4.61 8.20 2.62
N GLY A 31 4.26 8.33 3.91
CA GLY A 31 3.67 9.54 4.50
C GLY A 31 2.16 9.68 4.29
N TRP A 32 1.47 8.61 3.90
CA TRP A 32 0.01 8.58 3.89
C TRP A 32 -0.53 8.30 5.29
N GLN A 33 -1.70 8.84 5.60
CA GLN A 33 -2.36 8.67 6.88
C GLN A 33 -3.72 7.99 6.70
N VAL A 34 -4.03 7.08 7.62
CA VAL A 34 -5.35 6.44 7.68
C VAL A 34 -6.38 7.45 8.13
N LYS A 35 -7.34 7.78 7.25
CA LYS A 35 -8.46 8.66 7.58
C LYS A 35 -9.66 7.90 8.15
N SER A 36 -9.95 6.72 7.60
CA SER A 36 -11.05 5.87 8.06
C SER A 36 -10.82 4.43 7.63
N THR A 37 -11.16 3.48 8.49
CA THR A 37 -11.14 2.03 8.22
C THR A 37 -12.50 1.38 8.41
N ARG A 38 -13.57 2.18 8.56
CA ARG A 38 -14.91 1.66 8.86
C ARG A 38 -15.45 0.82 7.70
N GLY A 39 -15.91 -0.39 8.02
CA GLY A 39 -16.50 -1.31 7.06
C GLY A 39 -15.49 -1.95 6.11
N SER A 40 -15.94 -2.21 4.88
CA SER A 40 -15.18 -2.92 3.84
C SER A 40 -14.17 -2.03 3.10
N HIS A 41 -13.96 -0.78 3.49
CA HIS A 41 -13.03 0.12 2.83
C HIS A 41 -12.10 0.80 3.83
N ALA A 42 -10.89 1.11 3.38
CA ALA A 42 -9.95 1.97 4.08
C ALA A 42 -9.64 3.18 3.18
N ILE A 43 -9.60 4.36 3.79
CA ILE A 43 -9.31 5.62 3.09
C ILE A 43 -8.01 6.18 3.65
N PHE A 44 -7.06 6.43 2.76
CA PHE A 44 -5.77 7.03 3.06
C PHE A 44 -5.68 8.43 2.44
N THR A 45 -5.11 9.38 3.18
CA THR A 45 -4.94 10.76 2.74
C THR A 45 -3.52 11.24 2.98
N LYS A 46 -3.04 12.10 2.08
CA LYS A 46 -1.77 12.83 2.21
C LYS A 46 -2.02 14.26 1.72
N LYS A 47 -1.41 15.26 2.38
CA LYS A 47 -1.65 16.67 2.05
C LYS A 47 -1.24 16.94 0.59
N GLY A 48 -2.14 17.52 -0.19
CA GLY A 48 -1.90 17.83 -1.61
C GLY A 48 -2.11 16.65 -2.56
N GLU A 49 -2.48 15.47 -2.06
CA GLU A 49 -2.68 14.26 -2.85
C GLU A 49 -4.16 13.86 -2.90
N VAL A 50 -4.57 13.24 -4.01
CA VAL A 50 -5.92 12.64 -4.12
C VAL A 50 -5.98 11.40 -3.21
N PRO A 51 -6.99 11.29 -2.33
CA PRO A 51 -7.13 10.14 -1.43
C PRO A 51 -7.07 8.79 -2.15
N ILE A 52 -6.49 7.80 -1.48
CA ILE A 52 -6.48 6.40 -1.94
C ILE A 52 -7.56 5.66 -1.17
N VAL A 53 -8.46 4.99 -1.88
CA VAL A 53 -9.53 4.17 -1.31
C VAL A 53 -9.24 2.71 -1.61
N ILE A 54 -9.05 1.90 -0.57
CA ILE A 54 -8.69 0.49 -0.65
C ILE A 54 -9.84 -0.36 -0.09
N PRO A 55 -10.51 -1.17 -0.93
CA PRO A 55 -11.43 -2.19 -0.46
C PRO A 55 -10.69 -3.30 0.29
N LYS A 56 -11.31 -3.78 1.36
CA LYS A 56 -10.85 -4.85 2.24
C LYS A 56 -11.80 -6.04 2.13
N HIS A 57 -11.37 -7.10 1.47
CA HIS A 57 -12.10 -8.37 1.46
C HIS A 57 -12.02 -9.02 2.85
N GLY A 58 -13.18 -9.26 3.47
CA GLY A 58 -13.28 -9.77 4.84
C GLY A 58 -12.61 -8.86 5.88
N GLY A 59 -12.35 -7.59 5.56
CA GLY A 59 -11.63 -6.65 6.42
C GLY A 59 -10.12 -6.89 6.53
N ARG A 60 -9.56 -7.93 5.90
CA ARG A 60 -8.17 -8.38 6.13
C ARG A 60 -7.30 -8.40 4.87
N ARG A 61 -7.90 -8.43 3.69
CA ARG A 61 -7.19 -8.70 2.43
C ARG A 61 -7.48 -7.67 1.36
N VAL A 62 -6.51 -7.39 0.50
CA VAL A 62 -6.59 -6.42 -0.59
C VAL A 62 -6.19 -7.10 -1.90
N LYS A 63 -7.04 -7.00 -2.92
CA LYS A 63 -6.80 -7.61 -4.24
C LYS A 63 -5.62 -6.96 -4.98
N GLY A 64 -4.97 -7.77 -5.81
CA GLY A 64 -3.82 -7.39 -6.63
C GLY A 64 -4.06 -6.19 -7.54
N THR A 65 -5.30 -5.97 -8.00
CA THR A 65 -5.65 -4.76 -8.76
C THR A 65 -5.35 -3.48 -7.99
N TYR A 66 -5.60 -3.46 -6.67
CA TYR A 66 -5.25 -2.32 -5.81
C TYR A 66 -3.77 -2.29 -5.46
N VAL A 67 -3.08 -3.44 -5.49
CA VAL A 67 -1.61 -3.49 -5.38
C VAL A 67 -0.97 -2.78 -6.57
N CYS A 68 -1.42 -3.04 -7.80
CA CYS A 68 -0.96 -2.32 -9.01
C CYS A 68 -1.19 -0.81 -8.90
N ILE A 69 -2.39 -0.39 -8.47
CA ILE A 69 -2.69 1.03 -8.26
C ILE A 69 -1.74 1.65 -7.21
N ILE A 70 -1.44 0.94 -6.12
CA ILE A 70 -0.51 1.43 -5.09
C ILE A 70 0.91 1.53 -5.64
N ILE A 71 1.37 0.56 -6.43
CA ILE A 71 2.70 0.61 -7.07
C ILE A 71 2.82 1.86 -7.94
N GLU A 72 1.84 2.09 -8.83
CA GLU A 72 1.82 3.26 -9.71
C GLU A 72 1.77 4.58 -8.92
N ARG A 73 0.90 4.66 -7.91
CA ARG A 73 0.75 5.88 -7.08
C ARG A 73 2.01 6.22 -6.29
N LEU A 74 2.79 5.22 -5.90
CA LEU A 74 4.01 5.41 -5.11
C LEU A 74 5.30 5.30 -5.96
N ARG A 75 5.17 4.97 -7.25
CA ARG A 75 6.29 4.69 -8.18
C ARG A 75 7.29 3.69 -7.62
N LEU A 76 6.78 2.59 -7.03
CA LEU A 76 7.62 1.64 -6.29
C LEU A 76 8.62 0.88 -7.17
N ASP A 77 8.28 0.72 -8.45
CA ASP A 77 9.09 0.10 -9.48
C ASP A 77 10.30 0.95 -9.92
N GLU A 78 10.29 2.25 -9.59
CA GLU A 78 11.39 3.17 -9.85
C GLU A 78 12.29 3.41 -8.63
N LEU A 79 11.96 2.82 -7.47
CA LEU A 79 12.73 3.03 -6.24
C LEU A 79 14.07 2.30 -6.28
N ASP A 80 15.12 3.00 -5.86
CA ASP A 80 16.36 2.35 -5.48
C ASP A 80 16.18 1.62 -4.14
N LEU A 81 16.09 0.29 -4.22
CA LEU A 81 15.88 -0.57 -3.06
C LEU A 81 17.10 -0.66 -2.15
N ASP A 82 18.28 -0.25 -2.61
CA ASP A 82 19.49 -0.24 -1.78
C ASP A 82 19.51 0.97 -0.82
N GLU A 83 18.66 1.99 -1.05
CA GLU A 83 18.48 3.16 -0.18
C GLU A 83 17.37 3.00 0.89
N LEU A 84 16.70 1.83 0.96
CA LEU A 84 15.54 1.54 1.84
C LEU A 84 15.82 0.72 3.13
#